data_AF-A0A9W8TDU4-F1
#
_entry.id   AF-A0A9W8TDU4-F1
#
_cell.length_a   1.000
_cell.length_b   1.000
_cell.length_c   1.000
_cell.angle_alpha   90.00
_cell.angle_beta   90.00
_cell.angle_gamma   90.00
#
_symmetry.space_group_name_H-M   'P 1'
#
loop_
_entity.id
_entity.type
_entity.pdbx_description
1 polymer ?
#
loop_
_entity_poly.entity_id
_entity_poly.type
_entity_poly.pdbx_seq_one_letter_code
_entity_poly.pdbx_strand_id
1 'polypeptide(L)'
;MGFQFGSFNAICETAALVICPLVGTTQGVEPTCYSRNVDIAGTLIFQPSTSFVHIVAIIMTAIMILHIRSKYTAVGRKEIVMFFWMYAAIELLAMFLDSGVIPTANPSYPWFAAIYTGLVAATYCCLLINGFVGFQFAEDGTPLSLWLLRISCLVVFGVSLFIAIATFKQLFGFNYTKPIPLFIIYIIWPLICVPIYIILQLVLVFRTLEDRWPIGDIIFGTVFYAGAQVLLFAFSVTICDAIKHYIDGLFFFTLCVLLSVMMVYKYWDSITREDLEFSVGSKAAVWEVKDPLLAPSGPEYDEDTASERYTYASSVGSPGFSNSG
;
A
#
# COMPACT_ATOMS: atom_id res chain seq x y z
N MET A 1 20.30 20.24 13.55
CA MET A 1 19.94 19.22 14.55
C MET A 1 20.58 17.91 14.09
N GLY A 2 21.43 17.30 14.92
CA GLY A 2 22.25 16.15 14.52
C GLY A 2 21.51 14.84 14.76
N PHE A 3 21.41 14.00 13.74
CA PHE A 3 20.94 12.62 13.87
C PHE A 3 21.90 11.83 14.77
N GLN A 4 21.40 11.33 15.90
CA GLN A 4 22.17 10.50 16.82
C GLN A 4 21.70 9.05 16.73
N PHE A 5 22.60 8.15 16.36
CA PHE A 5 22.30 6.73 16.29
C PHE A 5 21.81 6.19 17.64
N GLY A 6 20.66 5.50 17.64
CA GLY A 6 20.10 4.86 18.84
C GLY A 6 19.35 5.82 19.79
N SER A 7 19.11 7.06 19.38
CA SER A 7 18.28 8.03 20.10
C SER A 7 17.13 8.49 19.22
N PHE A 8 15.93 8.62 19.80
CA PHE A 8 14.75 9.16 19.11
C PHE A 8 14.53 10.64 19.37
N ASN A 9 15.29 11.30 20.25
CA ASN A 9 15.00 12.68 20.67
C ASN A 9 14.92 13.63 19.48
N ALA A 10 15.95 13.67 18.62
CA ALA A 10 15.96 14.54 17.44
C ALA A 10 14.84 14.20 16.44
N ILE A 11 14.48 12.93 16.30
CA ILE A 11 13.41 12.49 15.40
C ILE A 11 12.05 12.95 15.95
N CYS A 12 11.81 12.70 17.24
CA CYS A 12 10.55 13.03 17.91
C CYS A 12 10.34 14.52 18.12
N GLU A 13 11.41 15.30 18.26
CA GLU A 13 11.34 16.77 18.26
C GLU A 13 10.88 17.33 16.90
N THR A 14 11.17 16.61 15.80
CA THR A 14 10.79 17.03 14.44
C THR A 14 9.47 16.47 13.94
N ALA A 15 9.06 15.28 14.41
CA ALA A 15 7.89 14.56 13.92
C ALA A 15 7.15 13.83 15.06
N ALA A 16 5.82 13.98 15.10
CA ALA A 16 4.95 13.40 16.12
C ALA A 16 4.66 11.90 15.85
N LEU A 17 5.68 11.04 15.85
CA LEU A 17 5.48 9.60 15.63
C LEU A 17 4.75 8.95 16.81
N VAL A 18 3.97 7.90 16.55
CA VAL A 18 3.26 7.07 17.55
C VAL A 18 4.16 6.60 18.71
N ILE A 19 5.45 6.38 18.46
CA ILE A 19 6.40 5.91 19.49
C ILE A 19 6.95 7.04 20.38
N CYS A 20 6.86 8.30 19.96
CA CYS A 20 7.51 9.44 20.61
C CYS A 20 7.04 9.72 22.05
N PRO A 21 5.75 9.53 22.40
CA PRO A 21 5.30 9.66 23.78
C PRO A 21 5.89 8.61 24.74
N LEU A 22 6.54 7.56 24.23
CA LEU A 22 7.01 6.40 25.01
C LEU A 22 8.54 6.26 25.06
N VAL A 23 9.28 7.20 24.46
CA VAL A 23 10.75 7.15 24.35
C VAL A 23 11.39 8.45 24.80
N GLY A 24 12.68 8.40 25.15
CA GLY A 24 13.48 9.55 25.57
C GLY A 24 13.36 9.85 27.07
N THR A 25 12.19 10.26 27.53
CA THR A 25 11.94 10.63 28.94
C THR A 25 10.75 9.90 29.55
N THR A 26 10.52 10.05 30.86
CA THR A 26 9.35 9.48 31.55
C THR A 26 8.00 10.01 31.06
N GLN A 27 7.99 11.16 30.37
CA GLN A 27 6.79 11.78 29.78
C GLN A 27 6.83 11.76 28.24
N GLY A 28 7.81 11.07 27.64
CA GLY A 28 8.02 11.08 26.19
C GLY A 28 8.75 12.34 25.69
N VAL A 29 8.85 12.44 24.37
CA VAL A 29 9.38 13.63 23.68
C VAL A 29 8.27 14.23 22.83
N GLU A 30 7.96 15.50 23.06
CA GLU A 30 6.95 16.24 22.31
C GLU A 30 7.59 16.90 21.07
N PRO A 31 6.91 16.89 19.91
CA PRO A 31 7.36 17.63 18.73
C PRO A 31 7.35 19.14 18.98
N THR A 32 8.34 19.83 18.39
CA THR A 32 8.43 21.30 18.44
C THR A 32 7.29 22.00 17.70
N CYS A 33 6.76 21.37 16.66
CA CYS A 33 5.63 21.86 15.88
C CYS A 33 4.70 20.71 15.50
N TYR A 34 3.41 20.86 15.78
CA TYR A 34 2.36 19.90 15.43
C TYR A 34 1.08 20.64 14.97
N SER A 35 0.20 19.91 14.26
CA SER A 35 -1.07 20.44 13.78
C SER A 35 -2.03 20.76 14.93
N ARG A 36 -2.77 21.86 14.83
CA ARG A 36 -3.69 22.32 15.87
C ARG A 36 -4.75 21.25 16.19
N ASN A 37 -4.95 21.03 17.48
CA ASN A 37 -6.00 20.15 17.97
C ASN A 37 -7.37 20.83 17.85
N VAL A 38 -8.40 20.04 17.54
CA VAL A 38 -9.78 20.52 17.42
C VAL A 38 -10.62 19.84 18.49
N ASP A 39 -11.35 20.64 19.26
CA ASP A 39 -12.35 20.14 20.20
C ASP A 39 -13.69 20.00 19.47
N ILE A 40 -14.21 18.78 19.40
CA ILE A 40 -15.53 18.49 18.86
C ILE A 40 -16.37 17.88 19.98
N ALA A 41 -17.40 18.61 20.42
CA ALA A 41 -18.36 18.13 21.43
C ALA A 41 -17.72 17.66 22.77
N GLY A 42 -16.59 18.27 23.17
CA GLY A 42 -15.89 17.95 24.42
C GLY A 42 -14.86 16.83 24.28
N THR A 43 -14.62 16.32 23.06
CA THR A 43 -13.48 15.43 22.75
C THR A 43 -12.42 16.18 21.95
N LEU A 44 -11.22 16.25 22.52
CA LEU A 44 -10.08 16.89 21.89
C LEU A 44 -9.43 15.90 20.92
N ILE A 45 -9.56 16.17 19.61
CA ILE A 45 -8.97 15.38 18.55
C ILE A 45 -7.63 16.00 18.17
N PHE A 46 -6.60 15.17 18.24
CA PHE A 46 -5.26 15.54 17.83
C PHE A 46 -5.11 15.37 16.31
N GLN A 47 -4.37 16.28 15.68
CA GLN A 47 -3.96 16.17 14.26
C GLN A 47 -5.07 15.72 13.28
N PRO A 48 -6.23 16.42 13.23
CA PRO A 48 -7.38 15.99 12.44
C PRO A 48 -7.09 15.91 10.93
N SER A 49 -6.16 16.72 10.43
CA SER A 49 -5.70 16.67 9.04
C SER A 49 -5.11 15.31 8.66
N THR A 50 -4.27 14.75 9.52
CA THR A 50 -3.58 13.46 9.29
C THR A 50 -4.58 12.31 9.45
N SER A 51 -5.48 12.40 10.43
CA SER A 51 -6.59 11.46 10.60
C SER A 51 -7.46 11.32 9.34
N PHE A 52 -7.75 12.44 8.65
CA PHE A 52 -8.47 12.40 7.38
C PHE A 52 -7.72 11.61 6.28
N VAL A 53 -6.40 11.75 6.19
CA VAL A 53 -5.59 10.99 5.23
C VAL A 53 -5.63 9.49 5.53
N HIS A 54 -5.58 9.09 6.81
CA HIS A 54 -5.74 7.68 7.19
C HIS A 54 -7.09 7.11 6.74
N ILE A 55 -8.18 7.87 6.87
CA ILE A 55 -9.51 7.44 6.38
C ILE A 55 -9.48 7.23 4.86
N VAL A 56 -8.92 8.18 4.11
CA VAL A 56 -8.75 8.04 2.65
C VAL A 56 -7.87 6.83 2.32
N ALA A 57 -6.78 6.62 3.05
CA ALA A 57 -5.88 5.48 2.85
C ALA A 57 -6.59 4.14 3.05
N ILE A 58 -7.43 4.01 4.07
CA ILE A 58 -8.22 2.80 4.34
C ILE A 58 -9.22 2.56 3.19
N ILE A 59 -9.95 3.59 2.75
CA ILE A 59 -10.91 3.47 1.64
C ILE A 59 -10.21 3.05 0.36
N MET A 60 -9.10 3.70 0.01
CA MET A 60 -8.32 3.37 -1.19
C MET A 60 -7.76 1.95 -1.10
N THR A 61 -7.29 1.52 0.07
CA THR A 61 -6.82 0.15 0.29
C THR A 61 -7.92 -0.88 0.13
N ALA A 62 -9.13 -0.59 0.62
CA ALA A 62 -10.28 -1.46 0.43
C ALA A 62 -10.63 -1.61 -1.07
N ILE A 63 -10.62 -0.52 -1.83
CA ILE A 63 -10.85 -0.53 -3.28
C ILE A 63 -9.78 -1.39 -3.98
N MET A 64 -8.50 -1.22 -3.65
CA MET A 64 -7.41 -2.03 -4.21
C MET A 64 -7.60 -3.52 -3.90
N ILE A 65 -7.94 -3.89 -2.66
CA ILE A 65 -8.22 -5.27 -2.28
C ILE A 65 -9.36 -5.87 -3.12
N LEU A 66 -10.43 -5.12 -3.38
CA LEU A 66 -11.54 -5.57 -4.22
C LEU A 66 -11.09 -5.85 -5.66
N HIS A 67 -10.29 -4.96 -6.24
CA HIS A 67 -9.76 -5.16 -7.60
C HIS A 67 -8.83 -6.37 -7.67
N ILE A 68 -7.92 -6.54 -6.72
CA ILE A 68 -7.03 -7.71 -6.68
C ILE A 68 -7.83 -9.01 -6.58
N ARG A 69 -8.91 -9.03 -5.80
CA ARG A 69 -9.78 -10.21 -5.65
C ARG A 69 -10.62 -10.52 -6.88
N SER A 70 -10.87 -9.54 -7.76
CA SER A 70 -11.57 -9.78 -9.03
C SER A 70 -10.73 -10.54 -10.07
N LYS A 71 -9.39 -10.57 -9.93
CA LYS A 71 -8.53 -11.38 -10.80
C LYS A 71 -8.49 -12.83 -10.32
N TYR A 72 -8.76 -13.79 -11.21
CA TYR A 72 -8.88 -15.21 -10.84
C TYR A 72 -7.57 -16.00 -10.93
N THR A 73 -6.70 -15.66 -11.88
CA THR A 73 -5.47 -16.41 -12.24
C THR A 73 -4.17 -15.64 -12.02
N ALA A 74 -4.24 -14.44 -11.44
CA ALA A 74 -3.09 -13.57 -11.19
C ALA A 74 -2.06 -14.15 -10.22
N VAL A 75 -0.80 -14.07 -10.64
CA VAL A 75 0.38 -14.47 -9.87
C VAL A 75 0.56 -13.54 -8.65
N GLY A 76 0.87 -14.12 -7.48
CA GLY A 76 1.09 -13.44 -6.21
C GLY A 76 -0.17 -12.87 -5.58
N ARG A 77 -1.36 -13.22 -6.08
CA ARG A 77 -2.62 -12.59 -5.67
C ARG A 77 -2.89 -12.74 -4.18
N LYS A 78 -2.65 -13.91 -3.60
CA LYS A 78 -2.98 -14.17 -2.17
C LYS A 78 -1.95 -13.52 -1.25
N GLU A 79 -0.72 -13.47 -1.71
CA GLU A 79 0.48 -12.93 -1.06
C GLU A 79 0.39 -11.40 -0.98
N ILE A 80 0.07 -10.73 -2.09
CA ILE A 80 -0.04 -9.27 -2.13
C ILE A 80 -1.28 -8.77 -1.38
N VAL A 81 -2.38 -9.53 -1.39
CA VAL A 81 -3.58 -9.18 -0.59
C VAL A 81 -3.25 -9.15 0.90
N MET A 82 -2.36 -10.03 1.38
CA MET A 82 -1.91 -9.98 2.77
C MET A 82 -1.16 -8.69 3.11
N PHE A 83 -0.32 -8.18 2.20
CA PHE A 83 0.33 -6.87 2.35
C PHE A 83 -0.70 -5.75 2.52
N PHE A 84 -1.72 -5.68 1.65
CA PHE A 84 -2.76 -4.66 1.75
C PHE A 84 -3.64 -4.79 3.00
N TRP A 85 -3.92 -6.00 3.48
CA TRP A 85 -4.62 -6.18 4.75
C TRP A 85 -3.81 -5.68 5.95
N MET A 86 -2.50 -5.93 5.96
CA MET A 86 -1.63 -5.39 7.01
C MET A 86 -1.51 -3.88 6.93
N TYR A 87 -1.39 -3.32 5.72
CA TYR A 87 -1.42 -1.87 5.53
C TYR A 87 -2.73 -1.25 6.04
N ALA A 88 -3.90 -1.83 5.71
CA ALA A 88 -5.19 -1.37 6.23
C ALA A 88 -5.26 -1.43 7.77
N ALA A 89 -4.71 -2.49 8.39
CA ALA A 89 -4.65 -2.61 9.85
C ALA A 89 -3.72 -1.56 10.49
N ILE A 90 -2.59 -1.23 9.84
CA ILE A 90 -1.68 -0.15 10.28
C ILE A 90 -2.38 1.19 10.22
N GLU A 91 -3.03 1.52 9.11
CA GLU A 91 -3.72 2.81 8.92
C GLU A 91 -4.87 2.98 9.91
N LEU A 92 -5.63 1.91 10.18
CA LEU A 92 -6.69 1.91 11.19
C LEU A 92 -6.13 2.15 12.60
N LEU A 93 -5.01 1.52 12.94
CA LEU A 93 -4.39 1.68 14.25
C LEU A 93 -3.69 3.04 14.40
N ALA A 94 -3.04 3.53 13.35
CA ALA A 94 -2.46 4.88 13.29
C ALA A 94 -3.55 5.93 13.50
N MET A 95 -4.70 5.79 12.84
CA MET A 95 -5.83 6.69 13.02
C MET A 95 -6.24 6.82 14.50
N PHE A 96 -6.30 5.73 15.27
CA PHE A 96 -6.65 5.77 16.70
C PHE A 96 -5.55 6.36 17.59
N LEU A 97 -4.27 6.16 17.22
CA LEU A 97 -3.12 6.60 18.00
C LEU A 97 -2.78 8.07 17.74
N ASP A 98 -2.83 8.52 16.48
CA ASP A 98 -2.51 9.89 16.06
C ASP A 98 -3.67 10.86 16.37
N SER A 99 -4.93 10.41 16.30
CA SER A 99 -6.09 11.24 16.68
C SER A 99 -6.24 11.45 18.18
N GLY A 100 -5.47 10.71 18.99
CA GLY A 100 -5.57 10.70 20.45
C GLY A 100 -6.88 10.13 21.00
N VAL A 101 -7.65 9.38 20.18
CA VAL A 101 -8.81 8.60 20.65
C VAL A 101 -8.40 7.62 21.75
N ILE A 102 -7.19 7.07 21.65
CA ILE A 102 -6.52 6.42 22.77
C ILE A 102 -5.52 7.43 23.36
N PRO A 103 -5.82 8.03 24.52
CA PRO A 103 -4.91 9.00 25.12
C PRO A 103 -3.58 8.36 25.50
N THR A 104 -2.48 9.11 25.32
CA THR A 104 -1.12 8.67 25.70
C THR A 104 -0.99 8.34 27.19
N ALA A 105 -1.80 8.98 28.04
CA ALA A 105 -1.88 8.71 29.47
C ALA A 105 -2.57 7.39 29.83
N ASN A 106 -3.29 6.76 28.88
CA ASN A 106 -3.98 5.50 29.14
C ASN A 106 -2.95 4.35 29.22
N PRO A 107 -3.03 3.47 30.24
CA PRO A 107 -2.11 2.33 30.37
C PRO A 107 -2.17 1.34 29.20
N SER A 108 -3.20 1.41 28.36
CA SER A 108 -3.34 0.62 27.13
C SER A 108 -2.50 1.16 25.96
N TYR A 109 -2.15 2.45 25.95
CA TYR A 109 -1.45 3.09 24.83
C TYR A 109 -0.13 2.39 24.46
N PRO A 110 0.77 2.01 25.41
CA PRO A 110 2.00 1.31 25.07
C PRO A 110 1.79 -0.05 24.38
N TRP A 111 0.68 -0.74 24.67
CA TRP A 111 0.36 -2.01 24.02
C TRP A 111 -0.08 -1.81 22.58
N PHE A 112 -0.93 -0.83 22.32
CA PHE A 112 -1.34 -0.49 20.96
C PHE A 112 -0.19 0.07 20.13
N ALA A 113 0.66 0.92 20.71
CA ALA A 113 1.89 1.39 20.06
C ALA A 113 2.85 0.22 19.73
N ALA A 114 2.97 -0.78 20.62
CA ALA A 114 3.78 -1.96 20.35
C ALA A 114 3.20 -2.83 19.22
N ILE A 115 1.87 -3.03 19.19
CA ILE A 115 1.21 -3.74 18.09
C ILE A 115 1.42 -2.99 16.76
N TYR A 116 1.29 -1.66 16.77
CA TYR A 116 1.53 -0.81 15.61
C TYR A 116 2.96 -0.97 15.08
N THR A 117 3.96 -0.80 15.93
CA THR A 117 5.37 -0.96 15.55
C THR A 117 5.66 -2.35 14.99
N GLY A 118 5.04 -3.39 15.57
CA GLY A 118 5.20 -4.75 15.08
C GLY A 118 4.55 -4.99 13.72
N LEU A 119 3.35 -4.45 13.50
CA LEU A 119 2.67 -4.51 12.20
C LEU A 119 3.47 -3.80 11.12
N VAL A 120 4.04 -2.63 11.43
CA VAL A 120 4.92 -1.88 10.51
C VAL A 120 6.11 -2.76 10.10
N ALA A 121 6.85 -3.32 11.06
CA ALA A 121 8.00 -4.18 10.77
C ALA A 121 7.62 -5.43 9.95
N ALA A 122 6.50 -6.06 10.29
CA ALA A 122 5.98 -7.23 9.58
C ALA A 122 5.53 -6.89 8.14
N THR A 123 4.97 -5.70 7.91
CA THR A 123 4.55 -5.25 6.58
C THR A 123 5.73 -5.06 5.64
N TYR A 124 6.86 -4.52 6.13
CA TYR A 124 8.09 -4.45 5.33
C TYR A 124 8.71 -5.83 5.08
N CYS A 125 8.59 -6.77 6.01
CA CYS A 125 8.95 -8.18 5.76
C CYS A 125 8.06 -8.79 4.66
N CYS A 126 6.75 -8.55 4.73
CA CYS A 126 5.81 -9.00 3.70
C CYS A 126 6.12 -8.41 2.34
N LEU A 127 6.47 -7.12 2.27
CA LEU A 127 6.89 -6.46 1.04
C LEU A 127 8.11 -7.16 0.42
N LEU A 128 9.13 -7.49 1.23
CA LEU A 128 10.30 -8.23 0.76
C LEU A 128 9.95 -9.62 0.21
N ILE A 129 9.14 -10.39 0.94
CA ILE A 129 8.74 -11.74 0.51
C ILE A 129 7.95 -11.66 -0.80
N ASN A 130 7.02 -10.71 -0.93
CA ASN A 130 6.32 -10.45 -2.19
C ASN A 130 7.28 -10.09 -3.34
N GLY A 131 8.40 -9.41 -3.05
CA GLY A 131 9.46 -9.17 -4.02
C GLY A 131 10.11 -10.44 -4.57
N PHE A 132 10.23 -11.48 -3.74
CA PHE A 132 10.77 -12.77 -4.17
C PHE A 132 9.77 -13.64 -4.92
N VAL A 133 8.46 -13.47 -4.69
CA VAL A 133 7.42 -14.25 -5.39
C VAL A 133 7.49 -14.06 -6.91
N GLY A 134 7.85 -12.86 -7.37
CA GLY A 134 8.01 -12.58 -8.80
C GLY A 134 9.09 -13.40 -9.51
N PHE A 135 10.07 -13.94 -8.77
CA PHE A 135 11.11 -14.84 -9.32
C PHE A 135 10.67 -16.30 -9.38
N GLN A 136 9.44 -16.62 -8.96
CA GLN A 136 8.87 -17.98 -8.98
C GLN A 136 9.74 -19.04 -8.26
N PHE A 137 10.52 -18.64 -7.24
CA PHE A 137 11.36 -19.58 -6.48
C PHE A 137 10.53 -20.63 -5.72
N ALA A 138 9.34 -20.24 -5.28
CA ALA A 138 8.29 -21.14 -4.82
C ALA A 138 7.09 -20.97 -5.75
N GLU A 139 6.46 -22.07 -6.13
CA GLU A 139 5.27 -22.05 -6.95
C GLU A 139 4.18 -21.23 -6.22
N ASP A 140 3.74 -20.17 -6.89
CA ASP A 140 2.82 -19.18 -6.34
C ASP A 140 1.47 -19.80 -5.96
N GLY A 141 0.84 -19.31 -4.89
CA GLY A 141 -0.43 -19.87 -4.41
C GLY A 141 -0.35 -21.27 -3.78
N THR A 142 0.82 -21.91 -3.76
CA THR A 142 1.01 -23.14 -2.99
C THR A 142 0.81 -22.88 -1.50
N PRO A 143 0.30 -23.87 -0.74
CA PRO A 143 0.18 -23.72 0.72
C PRO A 143 1.54 -23.45 1.36
N LEU A 144 2.63 -23.96 0.79
CA LEU A 144 3.99 -23.72 1.28
C LEU A 144 4.38 -22.24 1.17
N SER A 145 4.17 -21.60 0.01
CA SER A 145 4.43 -20.16 -0.19
C SER A 145 3.65 -19.32 0.84
N LEU A 146 2.34 -19.58 0.98
CA LEU A 146 1.46 -18.82 1.87
C LEU A 146 1.81 -19.00 3.34
N TRP A 147 2.12 -20.23 3.78
CA TRP A 147 2.52 -20.48 5.17
C TRP A 147 3.91 -19.90 5.47
N LEU A 148 4.85 -19.94 4.52
CA LEU A 148 6.15 -19.30 4.68
C LEU A 148 5.98 -17.78 4.87
N LEU A 149 5.16 -17.13 4.03
CA LEU A 149 4.87 -15.71 4.15
C LEU A 149 4.22 -15.38 5.49
N ARG A 150 3.19 -16.13 5.89
CA ARG A 150 2.46 -15.89 7.15
C ARG A 150 3.33 -16.10 8.38
N ILE A 151 4.09 -17.20 8.44
CA ILE A 151 4.96 -17.50 9.58
C ILE A 151 6.08 -16.47 9.66
N SER A 152 6.69 -16.09 8.55
CA SER A 152 7.76 -15.08 8.54
C SER A 152 7.26 -13.73 9.04
N CYS A 153 6.08 -13.29 8.57
CA CYS A 153 5.45 -12.06 9.05
C CYS A 153 5.09 -12.16 10.54
N LEU A 154 4.57 -13.30 11.00
CA LEU A 154 4.22 -13.52 12.41
C LEU A 154 5.44 -13.51 13.33
N VAL A 155 6.56 -14.12 12.89
CA VAL A 155 7.81 -14.10 13.64
C VAL A 155 8.36 -12.68 13.75
N VAL A 156 8.43 -11.94 12.65
CA VAL A 156 8.89 -10.55 12.67
C VAL A 156 7.97 -9.68 13.53
N PHE A 157 6.64 -9.85 13.40
CA PHE A 157 5.65 -9.19 14.25
C PHE A 157 5.87 -9.49 15.74
N GLY A 158 6.05 -10.76 16.12
CA GLY A 158 6.24 -11.16 17.51
C GLY A 158 7.54 -10.62 18.12
N VAL A 159 8.65 -10.68 17.36
CA VAL A 159 9.95 -10.16 17.81
C VAL A 159 9.92 -8.64 17.99
N SER A 160 9.35 -7.93 17.02
CA SER A 160 9.23 -6.46 17.07
C SER A 160 8.28 -5.99 18.16
N LEU A 161 7.12 -6.65 18.34
CA LEU A 161 6.20 -6.40 19.43
C LEU A 161 6.87 -6.61 20.79
N PHE A 162 7.62 -7.72 20.96
CA PHE A 162 8.34 -8.00 22.20
C PHE A 162 9.36 -6.90 22.52
N ILE A 163 10.16 -6.50 21.52
CA ILE A 163 11.17 -5.45 21.68
C ILE A 163 10.53 -4.10 22.01
N ALA A 164 9.41 -3.76 21.37
CA ALA A 164 8.69 -2.52 21.64
C ALA A 164 8.16 -2.49 23.08
N ILE A 165 7.47 -3.55 23.53
CA ILE A 165 6.95 -3.63 24.90
C ILE A 165 8.07 -3.62 25.93
N ALA A 166 9.12 -4.41 25.70
CA ALA A 166 10.27 -4.46 26.60
C ALA A 166 10.91 -3.08 26.75
N THR A 167 10.98 -2.32 25.65
CA THR A 167 11.50 -0.95 25.65
C THR A 167 10.59 0.03 26.41
N PHE A 168 9.29 0.03 26.11
CA PHE A 168 8.33 0.97 26.72
C PHE A 168 8.15 0.73 28.22
N LYS A 169 8.17 -0.53 28.67
CA LYS A 169 8.01 -0.90 30.09
C LYS A 169 9.34 -1.09 30.84
N GLN A 170 10.47 -0.85 30.18
CA GLN A 170 11.81 -1.08 30.73
C GLN A 170 12.03 -2.48 31.32
N LEU A 171 11.55 -3.50 30.61
CA LEU A 171 11.70 -4.89 31.03
C LEU A 171 12.99 -5.48 30.43
N PHE A 172 13.55 -6.50 31.07
CA PHE A 172 14.69 -7.28 30.55
C PHE A 172 15.94 -6.47 30.19
N GLY A 173 16.17 -5.33 30.85
CA GLY A 173 17.34 -4.47 30.60
C GLY A 173 17.19 -3.49 29.42
N PHE A 174 16.04 -3.47 28.76
CA PHE A 174 15.71 -2.46 27.77
C PHE A 174 15.35 -1.13 28.47
N ASN A 175 15.68 -0.01 27.83
CA ASN A 175 15.45 1.32 28.40
C ASN A 175 14.86 2.26 27.35
N TYR A 176 13.89 3.07 27.74
CA TYR A 176 13.30 4.11 26.88
C TYR A 176 14.27 5.27 26.58
N THR A 177 15.31 5.46 27.40
CA THR A 177 16.32 6.54 27.22
C THR A 177 17.33 6.24 26.11
N LYS A 178 17.66 4.96 25.89
CA LYS A 178 18.57 4.48 24.84
C LYS A 178 17.97 3.27 24.11
N PRO A 179 16.87 3.46 23.38
CA PRO A 179 16.10 2.36 22.78
C PRO A 179 16.73 1.89 21.44
N ILE A 180 17.98 1.45 21.48
CA ILE A 180 18.73 0.99 20.29
C ILE A 180 17.97 -0.12 19.53
N PRO A 181 17.42 -1.17 20.19
CA PRO A 181 16.74 -2.25 19.48
C PRO A 181 15.46 -1.78 18.77
N LEU A 182 14.70 -0.87 19.40
CA LEU A 182 13.51 -0.27 18.78
C LEU A 182 13.91 0.60 17.58
N PHE A 183 15.02 1.32 17.67
CA PHE A 183 15.56 2.12 16.57
C PHE A 183 15.92 1.28 15.34
N ILE A 184 16.54 0.11 15.57
CA ILE A 184 16.88 -0.82 14.48
C ILE A 184 15.61 -1.29 13.76
N ILE A 185 14.58 -1.68 14.51
CA ILE A 185 13.36 -2.25 13.93
C ILE A 185 12.48 -1.18 13.27
N TYR A 186 12.39 0.01 13.85
CA TYR A 186 11.47 1.04 13.39
C TYR A 186 12.05 1.89 12.24
N ILE A 187 13.37 2.12 12.24
CA ILE A 187 14.02 2.98 11.24
C ILE A 187 14.87 2.15 10.26
N ILE A 188 15.82 1.37 10.78
CA ILE A 188 16.83 0.71 9.94
C ILE A 188 16.22 -0.44 9.13
N TRP A 189 15.33 -1.23 9.72
CA TRP A 189 14.70 -2.37 9.04
C TRP A 189 13.90 -1.93 7.79
N PRO A 190 12.95 -0.97 7.87
CA PRO A 190 12.31 -0.41 6.68
C PRO A 190 13.28 0.15 5.64
N LEU A 191 14.32 0.86 6.11
CA LEU A 191 15.34 1.48 5.27
C LEU A 191 16.15 0.45 4.48
N ILE A 192 16.31 -0.77 5.00
CA ILE A 192 16.98 -1.88 4.30
C ILE A 192 15.99 -2.63 3.40
N CYS A 193 14.76 -2.88 3.88
CA CYS A 193 13.75 -3.64 3.14
C CYS A 193 13.37 -2.97 1.81
N VAL A 194 13.16 -1.66 1.80
CA VAL A 194 12.66 -0.96 0.61
C VAL A 194 13.67 -0.95 -0.54
N PRO A 195 14.95 -0.59 -0.36
CA PRO A 195 15.95 -0.67 -1.44
C PRO A 195 16.13 -2.08 -1.98
N ILE A 196 16.14 -3.10 -1.12
CA ILE A 196 16.22 -4.50 -1.56
C ILE A 196 15.01 -4.84 -2.44
N TYR A 197 13.80 -4.48 -2.01
CA TYR A 197 12.59 -4.67 -2.81
C TYR A 197 12.71 -3.96 -4.18
N ILE A 198 13.12 -2.70 -4.22
CA ILE A 198 13.26 -1.93 -5.47
C ILE A 198 14.27 -2.61 -6.41
N ILE A 199 15.44 -3.03 -5.90
CA ILE A 199 16.46 -3.72 -6.69
C ILE A 199 15.89 -5.02 -7.27
N LEU A 200 15.21 -5.82 -6.44
CA LEU A 200 14.58 -7.07 -6.88
C LEU A 200 13.55 -6.84 -7.98
N GLN A 201 12.67 -5.85 -7.85
CA GLN A 201 11.68 -5.55 -8.88
C GLN A 201 12.31 -5.01 -10.17
N LEU A 202 13.34 -4.17 -10.07
CA LEU A 202 14.07 -3.70 -11.26
C LEU A 202 14.74 -4.86 -11.99
N VAL A 203 15.40 -5.77 -11.26
CA VAL A 203 16.04 -6.96 -11.85
C VAL A 203 15.01 -7.83 -12.57
N LEU A 204 13.84 -8.06 -11.94
CA LEU A 204 12.75 -8.83 -12.54
C LEU A 204 12.27 -8.20 -13.85
N VAL A 205 11.98 -6.90 -13.84
CA VAL A 205 11.48 -6.21 -15.04
C VAL A 205 12.52 -6.19 -16.16
N PHE A 206 13.80 -5.96 -15.85
CA PHE A 206 14.84 -5.92 -16.88
C PHE A 206 15.22 -7.29 -17.45
N ARG A 207 15.09 -8.37 -16.67
CA ARG A 207 15.53 -9.71 -17.07
C ARG A 207 14.42 -10.58 -17.61
N THR A 208 13.19 -10.39 -17.14
CA THR A 208 12.09 -11.34 -17.39
C THR A 208 10.98 -10.74 -18.24
N LEU A 209 10.67 -9.44 -18.11
CA LEU A 209 9.55 -8.82 -18.81
C LEU A 209 9.97 -8.13 -20.12
N GLU A 210 9.14 -8.28 -21.13
CA GLU A 210 9.28 -7.57 -22.40
C GLU A 210 8.70 -6.13 -22.32
N ASP A 211 7.59 -5.95 -21.59
CA ASP A 211 6.99 -4.64 -21.34
C ASP A 211 7.74 -3.90 -20.22
N ARG A 212 8.19 -2.68 -20.54
CA ARG A 212 8.95 -1.80 -19.63
C ARG A 212 8.08 -0.74 -18.96
N TRP A 213 6.78 -0.70 -19.25
CA TRP A 213 5.84 0.18 -18.57
C TRP A 213 5.91 0.10 -17.02
N PRO A 214 6.05 -1.08 -16.38
CA PRO A 214 6.14 -1.19 -14.92
C PRO A 214 7.33 -0.47 -14.29
N ILE A 215 8.38 -0.13 -15.06
CA ILE A 215 9.53 0.64 -14.56
C ILE A 215 9.07 2.03 -14.08
N GLY A 216 8.10 2.64 -14.78
CA GLY A 216 7.52 3.92 -14.38
C GLY A 216 6.89 3.83 -12.99
N ASP A 217 6.10 2.79 -12.73
CA ASP A 217 5.45 2.57 -11.44
C ASP A 217 6.46 2.41 -10.30
N ILE A 218 7.56 1.68 -10.53
CA ILE A 218 8.67 1.53 -9.55
C ILE A 218 9.34 2.87 -9.25
N ILE A 219 9.64 3.67 -10.28
CA ILE A 219 10.29 4.97 -10.11
C ILE A 219 9.38 5.93 -9.35
N PHE A 220 8.12 6.07 -9.76
CA PHE A 220 7.17 6.95 -9.08
C PHE A 220 6.94 6.52 -7.63
N GLY A 221 6.78 5.21 -7.38
CA GLY A 221 6.67 4.68 -6.02
C GLY A 221 7.89 5.03 -5.16
N THR A 222 9.10 4.85 -5.70
CA THR A 222 10.35 5.17 -5.00
C THR A 222 10.47 6.65 -4.69
N VAL A 223 10.13 7.53 -5.64
CA VAL A 223 10.16 8.98 -5.46
C VAL A 223 9.16 9.42 -4.39
N PHE A 224 7.94 8.87 -4.39
CA PHE A 224 6.96 9.19 -3.34
C PHE A 224 7.40 8.68 -1.97
N TYR A 225 7.94 7.47 -1.87
CA TYR A 225 8.45 6.94 -0.61
C TYR A 225 9.64 7.75 -0.07
N ALA A 226 10.64 8.02 -0.90
CA ALA A 226 11.79 8.83 -0.52
C ALA A 226 11.38 10.26 -0.16
N GLY A 227 10.46 10.85 -0.93
CA GLY A 227 9.84 12.14 -0.65
C GLY A 227 9.15 12.15 0.72
N ALA A 228 8.40 11.09 1.07
CA ALA A 228 7.77 10.96 2.37
C ALA A 228 8.79 11.03 3.52
N GLN A 229 9.89 10.26 3.42
CA GLN A 229 10.93 10.26 4.45
C GLN A 229 11.61 11.62 4.59
N VAL A 230 11.91 12.28 3.46
CA VAL A 230 12.56 13.60 3.44
C VAL A 230 11.63 14.67 4.01
N LEU A 231 10.35 14.67 3.64
CA LEU A 231 9.36 15.62 4.16
C LEU A 231 9.18 15.45 5.68
N LEU A 232 9.17 14.21 6.17
CA LEU A 232 9.02 13.95 7.59
C LEU A 232 10.27 14.32 8.41
N PHE A 233 11.46 13.84 8.02
CA PHE A 233 12.66 13.98 8.84
C PHE A 233 13.43 15.29 8.62
N ALA A 234 13.33 15.92 7.45
CA ALA A 234 14.08 17.14 7.14
C ALA A 234 13.21 18.41 7.17
N PHE A 235 11.98 18.34 6.66
CA PHE A 235 11.15 19.53 6.42
C PHE A 235 9.91 19.66 7.32
N SER A 236 9.63 18.70 8.20
CA SER A 236 8.40 18.68 9.01
C SER A 236 8.15 19.99 9.78
N VAL A 237 9.16 20.49 10.50
CA VAL A 237 9.06 21.76 11.25
C VAL A 237 8.86 22.96 10.31
N THR A 238 9.62 23.02 9.22
CA THR A 238 9.52 24.11 8.23
C THR A 238 8.14 24.19 7.59
N ILE A 239 7.54 23.04 7.28
CA ILE A 239 6.18 22.96 6.73
C ILE A 239 5.15 23.41 7.75
N CYS A 240 5.29 22.93 8.99
CA CYS A 240 4.37 23.25 10.07
C CYS A 240 4.35 24.76 10.39
N ASP A 241 5.51 25.41 10.45
CA ASP A 241 5.63 26.86 10.62
C ASP A 241 5.08 27.65 9.42
N ALA A 242 5.39 27.20 8.19
CA ALA A 242 4.93 27.86 6.97
C ALA A 242 3.39 27.86 6.82
N ILE A 243 2.74 26.80 7.31
CA ILE A 243 1.29 26.61 7.21
C ILE A 243 0.60 26.96 8.56
N LYS A 244 1.26 27.71 9.45
CA LYS A 244 0.69 28.21 10.72
C LYS A 244 0.02 27.13 11.57
N HIS A 245 0.64 25.95 11.69
CA HIS A 245 0.12 24.80 12.45
C HIS A 245 -1.23 24.25 11.96
N TYR A 246 -1.65 24.49 10.72
CA TYR A 246 -2.84 23.80 10.17
C TYR A 246 -2.50 22.39 9.65
N ILE A 247 -1.28 22.18 9.15
CA ILE A 247 -0.79 20.93 8.58
C ILE A 247 0.62 20.70 9.12
N ASP A 248 0.98 19.45 9.38
CA ASP A 248 2.31 19.03 9.83
C ASP A 248 3.01 18.12 8.81
N GLY A 249 4.26 17.75 9.09
CA GLY A 249 5.01 16.82 8.24
C GLY A 249 4.39 15.41 8.17
N LEU A 250 3.61 15.00 9.18
CA LEU A 250 2.96 13.69 9.22
C LEU A 250 1.85 13.57 8.18
N PHE A 251 1.07 14.63 7.96
CA PHE A 251 0.09 14.66 6.88
C PHE A 251 0.72 14.38 5.51
N PHE A 252 1.83 15.05 5.19
CA PHE A 252 2.51 14.83 3.90
C PHE A 252 3.19 13.47 3.83
N PHE A 253 3.71 12.99 4.95
CA PHE A 253 4.27 11.65 5.05
C PHE A 253 3.22 10.58 4.75
N THR A 254 2.07 10.60 5.43
CA THR A 254 1.00 9.61 5.24
C THR A 254 0.43 9.66 3.82
N LEU A 255 0.27 10.86 3.25
CA LEU A 255 -0.17 11.04 1.87
C LEU A 255 0.85 10.45 0.88
N CYS A 256 2.14 10.77 1.02
CA CYS A 256 3.17 10.27 0.11
C CYS A 256 3.37 8.75 0.25
N VAL A 257 3.26 8.20 1.47
CA VAL A 257 3.27 6.75 1.69
C VAL A 257 2.07 6.08 1.02
N LEU A 258 0.86 6.66 1.14
CA LEU A 258 -0.32 6.17 0.44
C LEU A 258 -0.11 6.13 -1.09
N LEU A 259 0.42 7.22 -1.66
CA LEU A 259 0.74 7.27 -3.09
C LEU A 259 1.78 6.22 -3.49
N SER A 260 2.80 5.99 -2.64
CA SER A 260 3.77 4.92 -2.87
C SER A 260 3.12 3.54 -2.85
N VAL A 261 2.22 3.27 -1.90
CA VAL A 261 1.48 1.99 -1.81
C VAL A 261 0.56 1.81 -3.02
N MET A 262 -0.05 2.88 -3.53
CA MET A 262 -0.81 2.84 -4.77
C MET A 262 0.06 2.49 -5.98
N MET A 263 1.31 2.95 -6.02
CA MET A 263 2.24 2.55 -7.09
C MET A 263 2.68 1.09 -6.97
N VAL A 264 2.80 0.54 -5.75
CA VAL A 264 3.01 -0.91 -5.55
C VAL A 264 1.83 -1.71 -6.09
N TYR A 265 0.59 -1.25 -5.86
CA TYR A 265 -0.60 -1.86 -6.46
C TYR A 265 -0.57 -1.78 -7.99
N LYS A 266 -0.31 -0.60 -8.57
CA LYS A 266 -0.24 -0.43 -10.02
C LYS A 266 0.85 -1.29 -10.66
N TYR A 267 2.01 -1.39 -10.02
CA TYR A 267 3.08 -2.28 -10.44
C TYR A 267 2.59 -3.74 -10.50
N TRP A 268 1.97 -4.23 -9.43
CA TRP A 268 1.41 -5.58 -9.38
C TRP A 268 0.31 -5.80 -10.44
N ASP A 269 -0.55 -4.80 -10.65
CA ASP A 269 -1.61 -4.87 -11.66
C ASP A 269 -1.04 -4.91 -13.08
N SER A 270 0.02 -4.15 -13.34
CA SER A 270 0.70 -4.03 -14.64
C SER A 270 1.37 -5.33 -15.07
N ILE A 271 1.98 -6.07 -14.13
CA ILE A 271 2.61 -7.37 -14.41
C ILE A 271 1.60 -8.54 -14.50
N THR A 272 0.32 -8.31 -14.19
CA THR A 272 -0.75 -9.35 -14.20
C THR A 272 -1.91 -8.98 -15.14
N ARG A 273 -1.62 -8.29 -16.25
CA ARG A 273 -2.65 -7.80 -17.19
C ARG A 273 -3.31 -8.91 -18.01
N GLU A 274 -2.57 -9.97 -18.33
CA GLU A 274 -2.96 -11.04 -19.27
C GLU A 274 -4.08 -11.97 -18.76
N ASP A 275 -4.43 -11.93 -17.47
CA ASP A 275 -5.50 -12.76 -16.90
C ASP A 275 -6.92 -12.33 -17.28
N LEU A 276 -7.12 -11.09 -17.73
CA LEU A 276 -8.44 -10.56 -18.08
C LEU A 276 -8.85 -10.89 -19.52
N GLU A 277 -7.90 -11.23 -20.39
CA GLU A 277 -8.16 -11.52 -21.81
C GLU A 277 -8.81 -12.91 -22.00
N PHE A 278 -8.63 -13.82 -21.05
CA PHE A 278 -9.25 -15.15 -21.09
C PHE A 278 -10.70 -15.18 -20.55
N SER A 279 -11.21 -14.09 -19.99
CA SER A 279 -12.61 -13.98 -19.53
C SER A 279 -13.59 -13.37 -20.53
N VAL A 280 -13.12 -12.96 -21.72
CA VAL A 280 -14.00 -12.46 -22.79
C VAL A 280 -13.84 -13.33 -24.05
N GLY A 281 -14.32 -14.57 -23.95
CA GLY A 281 -14.38 -15.51 -25.08
C GLY A 281 -15.38 -16.66 -24.91
N SER A 282 -16.28 -16.64 -23.92
CA SER A 282 -17.28 -17.71 -23.70
C SER A 282 -18.58 -17.51 -24.50
N LYS A 283 -18.52 -16.79 -25.63
CA LYS A 283 -19.58 -16.75 -26.63
C LYS A 283 -19.01 -16.81 -28.06
N ALA A 284 -18.16 -17.79 -28.34
CA ALA A 284 -17.96 -18.30 -29.69
C ALA A 284 -17.27 -19.67 -29.68
N ALA A 285 -17.74 -20.60 -28.84
CA ALA A 285 -17.61 -22.01 -29.18
C ALA A 285 -18.67 -22.31 -30.25
N VAL A 286 -18.46 -21.76 -31.45
CA VAL A 286 -19.13 -22.17 -32.69
C VAL A 286 -18.50 -23.51 -33.08
N TRP A 287 -18.76 -24.54 -32.29
CA TRP A 287 -18.75 -25.91 -32.78
C TRP A 287 -20.14 -26.18 -33.34
N GLU A 288 -20.56 -25.38 -34.32
CA GLU A 288 -21.53 -25.88 -35.28
C GLU A 288 -20.81 -26.96 -36.06
N VAL A 289 -21.10 -28.21 -35.70
CA VAL A 289 -20.80 -29.37 -36.52
C VAL A 289 -21.54 -29.16 -37.84
N LYS A 290 -20.86 -28.56 -38.82
CA LYS A 290 -21.28 -28.56 -40.22
C LYS A 290 -20.97 -29.93 -40.81
N ASP A 291 -21.66 -30.95 -40.34
CA ASP A 291 -21.65 -32.26 -40.99
C ASP A 291 -23.03 -32.49 -41.62
N PRO A 292 -23.19 -32.23 -42.93
CA PRO A 292 -24.48 -32.30 -43.62
C PRO A 292 -25.11 -33.69 -43.62
N LEU A 293 -24.37 -34.74 -43.22
CA LEU A 293 -24.83 -36.13 -43.23
C LEU A 293 -25.67 -36.54 -42.01
N LEU A 294 -25.74 -35.71 -40.96
CA LEU A 294 -26.53 -35.98 -39.75
C LEU A 294 -27.78 -35.08 -39.61
N ALA A 295 -28.03 -34.19 -40.57
CA ALA A 295 -29.25 -33.39 -40.59
C ALA A 295 -30.44 -34.26 -41.04
N PRO A 296 -31.52 -34.39 -40.24
CA PRO A 296 -32.71 -35.09 -40.70
C PRO A 296 -33.36 -34.26 -41.82
N SER A 297 -33.62 -34.91 -42.96
CA SER A 297 -34.32 -34.34 -44.09
C SER A 297 -35.72 -33.85 -43.69
N GLY A 298 -35.86 -32.53 -43.53
CA GLY A 298 -37.12 -31.85 -43.24
C GLY A 298 -37.11 -30.47 -43.90
N PRO A 299 -38.27 -29.96 -44.35
CA PRO A 299 -38.33 -28.98 -45.43
C PRO A 299 -37.87 -27.57 -44.99
N GLU A 300 -37.18 -26.94 -45.94
CA GLU A 300 -36.99 -25.50 -46.18
C GLU A 300 -37.78 -24.56 -45.26
N TYR A 301 -37.08 -23.78 -44.44
CA TYR A 301 -37.58 -22.54 -43.85
C TYR A 301 -36.79 -21.38 -44.43
N ASP A 302 -37.51 -20.47 -45.09
CA ASP A 302 -37.02 -19.26 -45.76
C ASP A 302 -36.18 -18.37 -44.83
N GLU A 303 -35.00 -17.97 -45.32
CA GLU A 303 -34.21 -16.86 -44.81
C GLU A 303 -34.89 -15.55 -45.21
N ASP A 304 -35.42 -14.80 -44.24
CA ASP A 304 -35.74 -13.38 -44.46
C ASP A 304 -35.35 -12.51 -43.26
N THR A 305 -34.46 -11.55 -43.56
CA THR A 305 -34.34 -10.21 -42.96
C THR A 305 -34.08 -10.06 -41.45
N ALA A 306 -32.81 -9.84 -41.10
CA ALA A 306 -32.40 -8.79 -40.13
C ALA A 306 -30.87 -8.64 -40.05
N SER A 307 -30.26 -8.00 -41.05
CA SER A 307 -28.86 -7.55 -40.97
C SER A 307 -28.76 -6.05 -41.22
N GLU A 308 -29.19 -5.23 -40.25
CA GLU A 308 -28.86 -3.80 -40.24
C GLU A 308 -28.57 -3.27 -38.82
N ARG A 309 -27.51 -2.44 -38.76
CA ARG A 309 -26.97 -1.62 -37.66
C ARG A 309 -26.05 -2.40 -36.70
N TYR A 310 -24.76 -2.10 -36.60
CA TYR A 310 -24.14 -0.78 -36.42
C TYR A 310 -22.76 -0.69 -37.09
N THR A 311 -22.53 0.37 -37.87
CA THR A 311 -21.20 0.83 -38.27
C THR A 311 -21.07 2.30 -37.89
N TYR A 312 -20.13 2.60 -36.98
CA TYR A 312 -19.73 3.95 -36.62
C TYR A 312 -18.49 4.30 -37.46
N ALA A 313 -18.62 5.21 -38.42
CA ALA A 313 -17.49 5.71 -39.21
C ALA A 313 -17.61 7.22 -39.45
N SER A 314 -16.76 7.95 -38.71
CA SER A 314 -16.06 9.19 -39.05
C SER A 314 -16.61 10.09 -40.16
N SER A 315 -17.06 11.28 -39.77
CA SER A 315 -17.35 12.42 -40.63
C SER A 315 -16.07 13.16 -41.06
N VAL A 316 -15.68 13.07 -42.33
CA VAL A 316 -14.86 14.09 -43.02
C VAL A 316 -15.21 14.07 -44.52
N GLY A 317 -15.58 15.23 -45.08
CA GLY A 317 -15.42 15.53 -46.52
C GLY A 317 -16.69 15.70 -47.36
N SER A 318 -17.16 16.95 -47.49
CA SER A 318 -17.90 17.47 -48.67
C SER A 318 -17.00 17.50 -49.93
N PRO A 319 -17.44 17.94 -51.14
CA PRO A 319 -18.80 18.23 -51.65
C PRO A 319 -19.08 17.60 -53.05
N GLY A 320 -20.32 17.69 -53.54
CA GLY A 320 -20.58 17.46 -54.97
C GLY A 320 -22.07 17.45 -55.33
N PHE A 321 -22.66 18.64 -55.47
CA PHE A 321 -24.00 18.82 -56.03
C PHE A 321 -23.90 18.97 -57.55
N SER A 322 -24.55 18.09 -58.31
CA SER A 322 -24.87 18.30 -59.73
C SER A 322 -26.33 17.95 -60.00
N ASN A 323 -27.10 18.99 -60.34
CA ASN A 323 -28.20 19.06 -61.31
C ASN A 323 -28.92 17.77 -61.71
N SER A 324 -30.26 17.76 -61.63
CA SER A 324 -31.17 18.19 -62.72
C SER A 324 -32.54 17.52 -62.56
N GLY A 325 -33.61 18.31 -62.70
CA GLY A 325 -35.00 17.82 -62.77
C GLY A 325 -35.94 18.64 -61.93
#